data_AF-A0AAD9L4W2-F1
#
_entry.id   AF-A0AAD9L4W2-F1
#
_cell.length_a   1.000
_cell.length_b   1.000
_cell.length_c   1.000
_cell.angle_alpha   90.00
_cell.angle_beta   90.00
_cell.angle_gamma   90.00
#
_symmetry.space_group_name_H-M   'P 1'
#
loop_
_entity.id
_entity.type
_entity.pdbx_description
1 polymer ?
#
loop_
_entity_poly.entity_id
_entity_poly.type
_entity_poly.pdbx_seq_one_letter_code
_entity_poly.pdbx_strand_id
1 'polypeptide(L)'
;MAHSRTAPLLVIVTICLLSCLQSTASENSTAIGDFVTDVGPNKVVDLVMVVDRSTGMGIERFILGLSKLAGALLQQYAVIHPDFTRTAIITFGGDSRVIFDYISDKTTTKCGVFGGNSPTPWEKVKYIRNSTFAKGTNLKAAFRQANTIFTAGRGKRPSAKQIVLLITDGDYSTPDDPINEINTLKDDGVTIFAVGIGNWLKPGNVRILATKDAYYAFNQDWSDMVMKTKFTSFSIGKLFYFIYPTRLCFGYNAFESRARLFEYLHTF
;
A
#
# COMPACT_ATOMS: atom_id res chain seq x y z
N MET A 1 -28.65 -19.20 45.83
CA MET A 1 -29.18 -18.49 44.65
C MET A 1 -28.36 -17.22 44.45
N ALA A 2 -27.59 -17.14 43.38
CA ALA A 2 -26.98 -15.89 42.91
C ALA A 2 -26.96 -15.97 41.37
N HIS A 3 -27.92 -15.32 40.73
CA HIS A 3 -27.94 -15.15 39.28
C HIS A 3 -27.00 -14.02 38.90
N SER A 4 -25.95 -14.37 38.15
CA SER A 4 -24.99 -13.46 37.55
C SER A 4 -25.69 -12.54 36.53
N ARG A 5 -25.64 -11.23 36.77
CA ARG A 5 -26.02 -10.18 35.81
C ARG A 5 -24.75 -9.69 35.09
N THR A 6 -24.31 -10.38 34.04
CA THR A 6 -23.19 -9.93 33.18
C THR A 6 -23.54 -9.79 31.70
N ALA A 7 -24.82 -9.86 31.33
CA ALA A 7 -25.25 -9.86 29.92
C ALA A 7 -25.48 -8.51 29.20
N PRO A 8 -25.60 -7.31 29.83
CA PRO A 8 -25.97 -6.11 29.06
C PRO A 8 -24.79 -5.42 28.36
N LEU A 9 -23.57 -5.48 28.92
CA LEU A 9 -22.43 -4.73 28.36
C LEU A 9 -21.88 -5.36 27.07
N LEU A 10 -21.83 -6.69 27.01
CA LEU A 10 -21.31 -7.42 25.84
C LEU A 10 -22.23 -7.27 24.63
N VAL A 11 -23.56 -7.26 24.85
CA VAL A 11 -24.55 -7.09 23.78
C VAL A 11 -24.54 -5.67 23.23
N ILE A 12 -24.41 -4.65 24.09
CA ILE A 12 -24.32 -3.24 23.65
C ILE A 12 -23.02 -2.98 22.86
N VAL A 13 -21.89 -3.54 23.30
CA VAL A 13 -20.62 -3.42 22.56
C VAL A 13 -20.69 -4.11 21.20
N THR A 14 -21.36 -5.28 21.12
CA THR A 14 -21.49 -6.04 19.87
C THR A 14 -22.47 -5.37 18.88
N ILE A 15 -23.59 -4.82 19.38
CA ILE A 15 -24.55 -4.07 18.55
C ILE A 15 -23.91 -2.75 18.07
N CYS A 16 -23.15 -2.05 18.92
CA CYS A 16 -22.46 -0.82 18.55
C CYS A 16 -21.32 -1.08 17.54
N LEU A 17 -20.66 -2.24 17.62
CA LEU A 17 -19.67 -2.68 16.62
C LEU A 17 -20.35 -3.04 15.29
N LEU A 18 -21.49 -3.74 15.31
CA LEU A 18 -22.24 -4.07 14.08
C LEU A 18 -22.80 -2.81 13.41
N SER A 19 -23.37 -1.88 14.17
CA SER A 19 -23.89 -0.61 13.64
C SER A 19 -22.78 0.31 13.13
N CYS A 20 -21.58 0.24 13.72
CA CYS A 20 -20.41 0.99 13.24
C CYS A 20 -19.74 0.35 12.02
N LEU A 21 -19.81 -0.98 11.85
CA LEU A 21 -19.39 -1.68 10.64
C LEU A 21 -20.32 -1.39 9.45
N GLN A 22 -21.62 -1.20 9.71
CA GLN A 22 -22.62 -0.94 8.68
C GLN A 22 -22.63 0.52 8.18
N SER A 23 -22.07 1.48 8.94
CA SER A 23 -22.22 2.90 8.61
C SER A 23 -21.10 3.51 7.76
N THR A 24 -20.09 2.76 7.31
CA THR A 24 -18.97 3.36 6.53
C THR A 24 -18.45 2.49 5.38
N ALA A 25 -19.28 1.68 4.75
CA ALA A 25 -18.92 1.06 3.47
C ALA A 25 -18.93 2.13 2.35
N SER A 26 -17.98 3.07 2.40
CA SER A 26 -17.68 3.93 1.25
C SER A 26 -16.88 3.12 0.22
N GLU A 27 -17.00 3.39 -1.07
CA GLU A 27 -16.20 2.75 -2.14
C GLU A 27 -14.68 2.79 -1.84
N ASN A 28 -14.21 3.79 -1.09
CA ASN A 28 -12.82 3.88 -0.64
C ASN A 28 -12.42 2.77 0.34
N SER A 29 -13.37 2.27 1.12
CA SER A 29 -13.12 1.22 2.12
C SER A 29 -12.92 -0.15 1.48
N THR A 30 -13.52 -0.39 0.31
CA THR A 30 -13.37 -1.67 -0.41
C THR A 30 -12.03 -1.75 -1.11
N ALA A 31 -11.61 -0.74 -1.88
CA ALA A 31 -10.32 -0.81 -2.60
C ALA A 31 -9.11 -0.91 -1.65
N ILE A 32 -9.07 -0.08 -0.60
CA ILE A 32 -8.00 -0.14 0.41
C ILE A 32 -8.09 -1.44 1.22
N GLY A 33 -9.30 -1.91 1.54
CA GLY A 33 -9.52 -3.18 2.25
C GLY A 33 -9.06 -4.40 1.45
N ASP A 34 -9.39 -4.45 0.15
CA ASP A 34 -8.97 -5.50 -0.78
C ASP A 34 -7.45 -5.49 -0.95
N PHE A 35 -6.85 -4.31 -1.12
CA PHE A 35 -5.40 -4.16 -1.16
C PHE A 35 -4.73 -4.68 0.12
N VAL A 36 -5.22 -4.27 1.29
CA VAL A 36 -4.71 -4.72 2.60
C VAL A 36 -4.83 -6.25 2.74
N THR A 37 -5.93 -6.83 2.26
CA THR A 37 -6.15 -8.28 2.27
C THR A 37 -5.16 -9.00 1.35
N ASP A 38 -4.84 -8.41 0.20
CA ASP A 38 -3.90 -8.98 -0.76
C ASP A 38 -2.46 -8.97 -0.26
N VAL A 39 -2.03 -7.95 0.48
CA VAL A 39 -0.65 -7.82 0.99
C VAL A 39 -0.46 -8.35 2.43
N GLY A 40 -1.55 -8.84 3.02
CA GLY A 40 -1.59 -9.33 4.39
C GLY A 40 -0.92 -10.70 4.58
N PRO A 41 -1.05 -11.29 5.78
CA PRO A 41 -0.40 -12.57 6.11
C PRO A 41 -0.82 -13.72 5.20
N ASN A 42 0.10 -14.67 5.00
CA ASN A 42 -0.06 -15.85 4.14
C ASN A 42 -0.26 -15.55 2.65
N LYS A 43 0.08 -14.34 2.21
CA LYS A 43 0.06 -13.95 0.79
C LYS A 43 1.48 -13.83 0.25
N VAL A 44 1.64 -14.24 -1.01
CA VAL A 44 2.89 -14.14 -1.78
C VAL A 44 2.66 -13.10 -2.86
N VAL A 45 3.27 -11.91 -2.71
CA VAL A 45 2.97 -10.74 -3.55
C VAL A 45 4.23 -10.03 -4.00
N ASP A 46 4.33 -9.68 -5.28
CA ASP A 46 5.30 -8.70 -5.75
C ASP A 46 4.57 -7.36 -5.94
N LEU A 47 4.89 -6.38 -5.09
CA LEU A 47 4.19 -5.09 -4.99
C LEU A 47 5.08 -3.94 -5.48
N VAL A 48 4.69 -3.31 -6.58
CA VAL A 48 5.25 -2.02 -7.02
C VAL A 48 4.33 -0.90 -6.54
N MET A 49 4.85 -0.01 -5.69
CA MET A 49 4.12 1.21 -5.31
C MET A 49 4.58 2.38 -6.17
N VAL A 50 3.64 3.06 -6.84
CA VAL A 50 3.87 4.22 -7.69
C VAL A 50 3.32 5.45 -6.97
N VAL A 51 4.21 6.35 -6.56
CA VAL A 51 3.87 7.48 -5.69
C VAL A 51 4.11 8.81 -6.41
N ASP A 52 3.07 9.62 -6.50
CA ASP A 52 3.17 10.97 -7.05
C ASP A 52 4.02 11.87 -6.14
N ARG A 53 4.93 12.63 -6.75
CA ARG A 53 5.71 13.69 -6.11
C ARG A 53 5.80 14.95 -6.98
N SER A 54 4.83 15.18 -7.84
CA SER A 54 4.74 16.32 -8.74
C SER A 54 4.67 17.64 -7.99
N THR A 55 5.03 18.74 -8.66
CA THR A 55 5.06 20.08 -8.04
C THR A 55 3.65 20.57 -7.70
N GLY A 56 2.63 20.17 -8.49
CA GLY A 56 1.23 20.58 -8.28
C GLY A 56 0.65 20.14 -6.95
N MET A 57 1.14 19.01 -6.43
CA MET A 57 0.80 18.50 -5.10
C MET A 57 1.30 19.39 -3.96
N GLY A 58 2.50 19.97 -4.11
CA GLY A 58 3.13 20.74 -3.04
C GLY A 58 3.65 19.88 -1.86
N ILE A 59 4.59 20.46 -1.10
CA ILE A 59 5.34 19.72 -0.08
C ILE A 59 4.49 19.25 1.10
N GLU A 60 3.56 20.08 1.57
CA GLU A 60 2.76 19.77 2.76
C GLU A 60 1.83 18.58 2.50
N ARG A 61 1.16 18.58 1.34
CA ARG A 61 0.24 17.50 0.95
C ARG A 61 0.98 16.19 0.73
N PHE A 62 2.19 16.24 0.15
CA PHE A 62 3.06 15.07 0.06
C PHE A 62 3.38 14.48 1.44
N ILE A 63 3.88 15.32 2.36
CA ILE A 63 4.39 14.86 3.65
C ILE A 63 3.26 14.38 4.57
N LEU A 64 2.18 15.15 4.66
CA LEU A 64 1.09 14.86 5.59
C LEU A 64 0.08 13.84 5.05
N GLY A 65 -0.07 13.76 3.72
CA GLY A 65 -1.05 12.90 3.07
C GLY A 65 -0.42 11.72 2.35
N LEU A 66 0.07 11.96 1.13
CA LEU A 66 0.41 10.94 0.14
C LEU A 66 1.51 9.99 0.62
N SER A 67 2.66 10.53 1.06
CA SER A 67 3.76 9.73 1.61
C SER A 67 3.38 9.06 2.92
N LYS A 68 2.57 9.72 3.76
CA LYS A 68 2.11 9.14 5.03
C LYS A 68 1.21 7.93 4.81
N LEU A 69 0.29 8.02 3.83
CA LEU A 69 -0.57 6.91 3.43
C LEU A 69 0.24 5.75 2.85
N ALA A 70 1.08 6.04 1.84
CA ALA A 70 1.97 5.04 1.23
C ALA A 70 2.80 4.31 2.30
N GLY A 71 3.40 5.07 3.21
CA GLY A 71 4.22 4.55 4.30
C GLY A 71 3.40 3.73 5.28
N ALA A 72 2.20 4.18 5.66
CA ALA A 72 1.33 3.42 6.55
C ALA A 72 0.87 2.10 5.91
N LEU A 73 0.51 2.11 4.63
CA LEU A 73 0.10 0.91 3.90
C LEU A 73 1.21 -0.14 3.87
N LEU A 74 2.42 0.28 3.49
CA LEU A 74 3.58 -0.59 3.50
C LEU A 74 4.01 -1.00 4.89
N GLN A 75 4.00 -0.09 5.87
CA GLN A 75 4.56 -0.34 7.20
C GLN A 75 3.63 -1.14 8.11
N GLN A 76 2.31 -0.95 8.01
CA GLN A 76 1.35 -1.59 8.91
C GLN A 76 0.79 -2.90 8.37
N TYR A 77 0.52 -2.98 7.06
CA TYR A 77 -0.26 -4.09 6.50
C TYR A 77 0.57 -5.05 5.67
N ALA A 78 1.50 -4.54 4.86
CA ALA A 78 2.30 -5.41 4.00
C ALA A 78 3.27 -6.27 4.82
N VAL A 79 3.21 -7.59 4.65
CA VAL A 79 4.18 -8.55 5.23
C VAL A 79 5.43 -8.59 4.36
N ILE A 80 6.29 -7.57 4.53
CA ILE A 80 7.49 -7.35 3.71
C ILE A 80 8.60 -8.34 4.12
N HIS A 81 8.83 -9.36 3.29
CA HIS A 81 9.80 -10.46 3.48
C HIS A 81 10.09 -11.15 2.13
N PRO A 82 11.27 -11.78 1.90
CA PRO A 82 11.58 -12.39 0.61
C PRO A 82 10.60 -13.50 0.19
N ASP A 83 9.95 -14.17 1.15
CA ASP A 83 8.99 -15.25 0.88
C ASP A 83 7.53 -14.79 0.79
N PHE A 84 7.20 -13.61 1.34
CA PHE A 84 5.84 -13.08 1.38
C PHE A 84 5.69 -11.92 0.41
N THR A 85 5.61 -10.67 0.88
CA THR A 85 5.55 -9.50 0.01
C THR A 85 6.97 -9.00 -0.31
N ARG A 86 7.35 -8.99 -1.59
CA ARG A 86 8.51 -8.25 -2.10
C ARG A 86 8.04 -6.91 -2.66
N THR A 87 8.80 -5.84 -2.49
CA THR A 87 8.32 -4.53 -2.92
C THR A 87 9.38 -3.67 -3.61
N ALA A 88 8.90 -2.84 -4.53
CA ALA A 88 9.64 -1.77 -5.17
C ALA A 88 8.84 -0.47 -5.06
N ILE A 89 9.52 0.67 -5.03
CA ILE A 89 8.87 1.98 -5.05
C ILE A 89 9.37 2.79 -6.23
N ILE A 90 8.41 3.28 -7.01
CA ILE A 90 8.61 4.26 -8.07
C ILE A 90 8.00 5.57 -7.60
N THR A 91 8.71 6.67 -7.86
CA THR A 91 8.16 8.02 -7.68
C THR A 91 8.11 8.74 -9.01
N PHE A 92 7.15 9.62 -9.23
CA PHE A 92 7.04 10.36 -10.49
C PHE A 92 6.64 11.83 -10.30
N GLY A 93 6.95 12.62 -11.31
CA GLY A 93 6.66 14.04 -11.48
C GLY A 93 6.69 14.31 -12.98
N GLY A 94 7.45 15.29 -13.47
CA GLY A 94 7.79 15.41 -14.90
C GLY A 94 8.55 14.22 -15.49
N ASP A 95 9.23 13.43 -14.65
CA ASP A 95 9.86 12.16 -15.01
C ASP A 95 9.57 11.09 -13.93
N SER A 96 10.10 9.89 -14.05
CA SER A 96 9.92 8.77 -13.12
C SER A 96 11.24 8.25 -12.57
N ARG A 97 11.24 7.75 -11.33
CA ARG A 97 12.44 7.20 -10.68
C ARG A 97 12.09 6.03 -9.78
N VAL A 98 12.76 4.90 -10.01
CA VAL A 98 12.84 3.79 -9.06
C VAL A 98 13.66 4.23 -7.85
N ILE A 99 13.03 4.28 -6.68
CA ILE A 99 13.71 4.59 -5.41
C ILE A 99 14.46 3.37 -4.90
N PHE A 100 13.82 2.20 -5.01
CA PHE A 100 14.43 0.88 -4.79
C PHE A 100 13.60 -0.20 -5.48
N ASP A 101 14.24 -1.32 -5.81
CA ASP A 101 13.60 -2.50 -6.42
C ASP A 101 14.09 -3.78 -5.75
N TYR A 102 13.40 -4.16 -4.68
CA TYR A 102 13.70 -5.40 -3.98
C TYR A 102 12.90 -6.61 -4.50
N ILE A 103 12.14 -6.42 -5.58
CA ILE A 103 11.56 -7.54 -6.35
C ILE A 103 12.70 -8.16 -7.17
N SER A 104 13.45 -7.32 -7.90
CA SER A 104 14.62 -7.76 -8.68
C SER A 104 15.75 -8.25 -7.79
N ASP A 105 16.06 -7.53 -6.70
CA ASP A 105 17.19 -7.87 -5.83
C ASP A 105 16.91 -9.07 -4.92
N LYS A 106 15.63 -9.45 -4.72
CA LYS A 106 15.19 -10.59 -3.87
C LYS A 106 15.58 -10.50 -2.39
N THR A 107 16.01 -9.33 -1.90
CA THR A 107 16.50 -9.10 -0.53
C THR A 107 15.50 -8.38 0.38
N THR A 108 14.24 -8.24 -0.05
CA THR A 108 13.20 -7.48 0.67
C THR A 108 13.11 -7.88 2.14
N THR A 109 13.28 -6.93 3.07
CA THR A 109 12.86 -7.10 4.47
C THR A 109 12.24 -5.80 4.98
N LYS A 110 11.32 -5.89 5.95
CA LYS A 110 10.71 -4.72 6.59
C LYS A 110 11.76 -3.74 7.14
N CYS A 111 12.77 -4.28 7.81
CA CYS A 111 13.88 -3.49 8.35
C CYS A 111 14.77 -2.92 7.24
N GLY A 112 15.01 -3.66 6.15
CA GLY A 112 15.71 -3.14 4.98
C GLY A 112 15.04 -1.90 4.39
N VAL A 113 13.70 -1.85 4.39
CA VAL A 113 12.94 -0.71 3.87
C VAL A 113 12.89 0.48 4.85
N PHE A 114 12.70 0.23 6.15
CA PHE A 114 12.36 1.27 7.14
C PHE A 114 13.35 1.50 8.29
N GLY A 115 14.29 0.58 8.55
CA GLY A 115 15.09 0.57 9.78
C GLY A 115 16.58 0.24 9.61
N GLY A 116 17.08 0.17 8.37
CA GLY A 116 18.50 0.00 8.07
C GLY A 116 19.31 1.29 8.23
N ASN A 117 20.45 1.36 7.55
CA ASN A 117 21.29 2.56 7.54
C ASN A 117 20.51 3.76 6.96
N SER A 118 20.65 4.92 7.61
CA SER A 118 20.06 6.16 7.12
C SER A 118 20.94 6.79 6.02
N PRO A 119 20.34 7.34 4.93
CA PRO A 119 18.91 7.31 4.63
C PRO A 119 18.44 5.92 4.18
N THR A 120 17.43 5.40 4.85
CA THR A 120 16.74 4.16 4.48
C THR A 120 16.10 4.30 3.10
N PRO A 121 15.77 3.19 2.40
CA PRO A 121 15.04 3.26 1.15
C PRO A 121 13.75 4.07 1.25
N TRP A 122 13.00 3.96 2.35
CA TRP A 122 11.79 4.74 2.58
C TRP A 122 12.08 6.25 2.75
N GLU A 123 13.14 6.64 3.47
CA GLU A 123 13.52 8.05 3.65
C GLU A 123 13.92 8.76 2.34
N LYS A 124 14.21 8.00 1.28
CA LYS A 124 14.45 8.53 -0.06
C LYS A 124 13.15 8.88 -0.80
N VAL A 125 11.99 8.41 -0.34
CA VAL A 125 10.65 8.81 -0.81
C VAL A 125 10.31 10.19 -0.22
N LYS A 126 11.01 11.21 -0.70
CA LYS A 126 10.85 12.60 -0.23
C LYS A 126 10.50 13.55 -1.35
N TYR A 127 9.77 14.60 -1.00
CA TYR A 127 9.53 15.73 -1.89
C TYR A 127 10.85 16.50 -2.12
N ILE A 128 11.17 16.80 -3.37
CA ILE A 128 12.38 17.54 -3.74
C ILE A 128 11.97 18.92 -4.24
N ARG A 129 12.27 19.96 -3.45
CA ARG A 129 12.00 21.35 -3.81
C ARG A 129 12.82 21.76 -5.05
N ASN A 130 12.26 22.65 -5.87
CA ASN A 130 12.90 23.22 -7.06
C ASN A 130 13.48 22.18 -8.03
N SER A 131 12.84 21.01 -8.11
CA SER A 131 13.29 19.94 -8.99
C SER A 131 12.63 20.05 -10.37
N THR A 132 13.43 20.08 -11.44
CA THR A 132 12.92 19.92 -12.81
C THR A 132 12.24 18.57 -12.99
N PHE A 133 12.71 17.53 -12.28
CA PHE A 133 12.06 16.22 -12.21
C PHE A 133 10.59 16.32 -11.78
N ALA A 134 10.23 17.26 -10.90
CA ALA A 134 8.88 17.34 -10.35
C ALA A 134 7.92 18.19 -11.21
N LYS A 135 8.36 18.76 -12.34
CA LYS A 135 7.54 19.62 -13.19
C LYS A 135 6.72 18.77 -14.18
N GLY A 136 5.45 18.52 -13.86
CA GLY A 136 4.53 17.70 -14.65
C GLY A 136 4.15 16.39 -13.95
N THR A 137 3.43 15.52 -14.65
CA THR A 137 2.78 14.30 -14.10
C THR A 137 2.91 13.12 -15.07
N ASN A 138 4.14 12.64 -15.30
CA ASN A 138 4.51 11.62 -16.27
C ASN A 138 4.22 10.19 -15.77
N LEU A 139 2.92 9.84 -15.74
CA LEU A 139 2.47 8.49 -15.41
C LEU A 139 3.01 7.44 -16.39
N LYS A 140 3.12 7.78 -17.68
CA LYS A 140 3.62 6.88 -18.72
C LYS A 140 5.01 6.34 -18.37
N ALA A 141 5.93 7.23 -18.00
CA ALA A 141 7.27 6.83 -17.58
C ALA A 141 7.25 5.97 -16.32
N ALA A 142 6.39 6.30 -15.35
CA ALA A 142 6.23 5.50 -14.12
C ALA A 142 5.74 4.07 -14.39
N PHE A 143 4.71 3.92 -15.24
CA PHE A 143 4.19 2.60 -15.62
C PHE A 143 5.13 1.84 -16.54
N ARG A 144 5.97 2.52 -17.34
CA ARG A 144 7.08 1.88 -18.06
C ARG A 144 8.12 1.27 -17.12
N GLN A 145 8.45 1.97 -16.03
CA GLN A 145 9.32 1.41 -14.99
C GLN A 145 8.66 0.20 -14.31
N ALA A 146 7.35 0.26 -14.01
CA ALA A 146 6.63 -0.88 -13.45
C ALA A 146 6.64 -2.11 -14.39
N ASN A 147 6.39 -1.92 -15.69
CA ASN A 147 6.54 -2.97 -16.72
C ASN A 147 7.96 -3.58 -16.70
N THR A 148 8.97 -2.73 -16.58
CA THR A 148 10.37 -3.18 -16.53
C THR A 148 10.63 -4.04 -15.28
N ILE A 149 10.11 -3.65 -14.11
CA ILE A 149 10.26 -4.45 -12.88
C ILE A 149 9.52 -5.79 -13.00
N PHE A 150 8.33 -5.81 -13.61
CA PHE A 150 7.55 -7.02 -13.85
C PHE A 150 7.89 -7.76 -15.15
N THR A 151 9.03 -7.48 -15.77
CA THR A 151 9.48 -8.28 -16.92
C THR A 151 9.92 -9.67 -16.46
N ALA A 152 9.55 -10.71 -17.21
CA ALA A 152 9.99 -12.07 -16.93
C ALA A 152 11.53 -12.16 -16.89
N GLY A 153 12.08 -12.94 -15.96
CA GLY A 153 13.53 -13.06 -15.78
C GLY A 153 14.17 -11.94 -14.95
N ARG A 154 13.46 -10.85 -14.63
CA ARG A 154 13.97 -9.77 -13.76
C ARG A 154 13.66 -9.96 -12.28
N GLY A 155 13.32 -11.16 -11.84
CA GLY A 155 13.15 -11.49 -10.42
C GLY A 155 11.71 -11.57 -9.93
N LYS A 156 10.71 -11.18 -10.75
CA LYS A 156 9.30 -11.45 -10.46
C LYS A 156 9.06 -12.93 -10.22
N ARG A 157 8.24 -13.26 -9.22
CA ARG A 157 7.86 -14.63 -8.91
C ARG A 157 6.67 -15.05 -9.78
N PRO A 158 6.77 -16.15 -10.54
CA PRO A 158 5.64 -16.63 -11.35
C PRO A 158 4.40 -16.99 -10.52
N SER A 159 4.57 -17.47 -9.29
CA SER A 159 3.48 -17.85 -8.38
C SER A 159 2.97 -16.72 -7.50
N ALA A 160 3.61 -15.54 -7.50
CA ALA A 160 3.18 -14.41 -6.69
C ALA A 160 2.12 -13.60 -7.43
N LYS A 161 1.15 -13.07 -6.68
CA LYS A 161 0.26 -12.03 -7.22
C LYS A 161 1.08 -10.77 -7.47
N GLN A 162 0.99 -10.23 -8.68
CA GLN A 162 1.69 -9.00 -9.06
C GLN A 162 0.74 -7.83 -8.89
N ILE A 163 1.17 -6.82 -8.14
CA ILE A 163 0.33 -5.67 -7.80
C ILE A 163 1.07 -4.36 -8.08
N VAL A 164 0.39 -3.43 -8.74
CA VAL A 164 0.74 -2.01 -8.72
C VAL A 164 -0.24 -1.27 -7.81
N LEU A 165 0.27 -0.52 -6.83
CA LEU A 165 -0.52 0.48 -6.11
C LEU A 165 -0.11 1.87 -6.57
N LEU A 166 -0.98 2.54 -7.33
CA LEU A 166 -0.83 3.95 -7.68
C LEU A 166 -1.44 4.81 -6.57
N ILE A 167 -0.67 5.78 -6.07
CA ILE A 167 -1.18 6.84 -5.20
C ILE A 167 -0.81 8.19 -5.81
N THR A 168 -1.81 9.01 -6.10
CA THR A 168 -1.65 10.28 -6.83
C THR A 168 -2.69 11.31 -6.40
N ASP A 169 -2.37 12.59 -6.61
CA ASP A 169 -3.31 13.70 -6.48
C ASP A 169 -3.70 14.33 -7.82
N GLY A 170 -3.14 13.81 -8.92
CA GLY A 170 -3.13 14.50 -10.20
C GLY A 170 -4.16 14.01 -11.20
N ASP A 171 -4.65 14.96 -11.98
CA ASP A 171 -5.09 14.75 -13.36
C ASP A 171 -3.83 14.46 -14.21
N TYR A 172 -3.78 13.38 -14.99
CA TYR A 172 -2.70 13.19 -15.95
C TYR A 172 -2.99 14.04 -17.20
N SER A 173 -2.85 15.35 -17.07
CA SER A 173 -2.90 16.26 -18.22
C SER A 173 -1.58 16.25 -19.01
N THR A 174 -0.94 15.09 -19.14
CA THR A 174 0.31 14.96 -19.87
C THR A 174 0.07 14.79 -21.37
N PRO A 175 0.98 15.28 -22.22
CA PRO A 175 0.96 15.00 -23.65
C PRO A 175 1.17 13.51 -23.99
N ASP A 176 1.59 12.72 -23.00
CA ASP A 176 1.89 11.30 -23.10
C ASP A 176 0.83 10.46 -22.38
N ASP A 177 0.07 9.69 -23.17
CA ASP A 177 -0.96 8.76 -22.70
C ASP A 177 -0.33 7.52 -22.01
N PRO A 178 -0.64 7.23 -20.73
CA PRO A 178 -0.12 6.08 -20.00
C PRO A 178 -0.89 4.77 -20.27
N ILE A 179 -2.01 4.82 -21.00
CA ILE A 179 -2.97 3.71 -21.08
C ILE A 179 -2.36 2.45 -21.71
N ASN A 180 -1.45 2.58 -22.67
CA ASN A 180 -0.78 1.42 -23.29
C ASN A 180 0.12 0.67 -22.29
N GLU A 181 0.96 1.39 -21.54
CA GLU A 181 1.81 0.81 -20.49
C GLU A 181 0.96 0.17 -19.37
N ILE A 182 -0.18 0.76 -19.04
CA ILE A 182 -1.12 0.23 -18.04
C ILE A 182 -1.81 -1.03 -18.55
N ASN A 183 -2.29 -1.04 -19.79
CA ASN A 183 -2.95 -2.20 -20.38
C ASN A 183 -1.98 -3.37 -20.53
N THR A 184 -0.72 -3.11 -20.90
CA THR A 184 0.32 -4.15 -20.93
C THR A 184 0.45 -4.85 -19.57
N LEU A 185 0.48 -4.10 -18.47
CA LEU A 185 0.50 -4.69 -17.13
C LEU A 185 -0.77 -5.49 -16.83
N LYS A 186 -1.95 -4.95 -17.14
CA LYS A 186 -3.23 -5.63 -16.91
C LYS A 186 -3.33 -6.94 -17.70
N ASP A 187 -2.90 -6.93 -18.96
CA ASP A 187 -2.88 -8.07 -19.87
C ASP A 187 -1.89 -9.14 -19.39
N ASP A 188 -0.76 -8.73 -18.79
CA ASP A 188 0.21 -9.61 -18.12
C ASP A 188 -0.26 -10.14 -16.75
N GLY A 189 -1.51 -9.86 -16.35
CA GLY A 189 -2.12 -10.35 -15.11
C GLY A 189 -1.76 -9.53 -13.86
N VAL A 190 -1.15 -8.35 -14.02
CA VAL A 190 -0.84 -7.44 -12.92
C VAL A 190 -2.11 -6.73 -12.46
N THR A 191 -2.40 -6.80 -11.17
CA THR A 191 -3.53 -6.08 -10.56
C THR A 191 -3.12 -4.65 -10.22
N ILE A 192 -3.89 -3.67 -10.68
CA ILE A 192 -3.64 -2.25 -10.43
C ILE A 192 -4.73 -1.72 -9.50
N PHE A 193 -4.29 -1.27 -8.32
CA PHE A 193 -5.07 -0.45 -7.41
C PHE A 193 -4.72 1.02 -7.62
N ALA A 194 -5.71 1.91 -7.63
CA ALA A 194 -5.51 3.33 -7.85
C ALA A 194 -6.17 4.16 -6.75
N VAL A 195 -5.36 4.95 -6.05
CA VAL A 195 -5.81 5.80 -4.94
C VAL A 195 -5.56 7.26 -5.31
N GLY A 196 -6.65 7.97 -5.60
CA GLY A 196 -6.64 9.40 -5.88
C GLY A 196 -6.93 10.21 -4.62
N ILE A 197 -6.27 11.35 -4.41
CA ILE A 197 -6.60 12.22 -3.28
C ILE A 197 -6.54 13.70 -3.68
N GLY A 198 -7.47 14.51 -3.17
CA GLY A 198 -7.53 15.94 -3.42
C GLY A 198 -8.77 16.34 -4.19
N ASN A 199 -9.28 17.54 -3.92
CA ASN A 199 -10.53 18.05 -4.48
C ASN A 199 -10.44 18.50 -5.95
N TRP A 200 -9.24 18.69 -6.50
CA TRP A 200 -9.00 19.04 -7.91
C TRP A 200 -8.94 17.83 -8.85
N LEU A 201 -8.85 16.62 -8.31
CA LEU A 201 -8.75 15.40 -9.10
C LEU A 201 -10.11 15.05 -9.70
N LYS A 202 -10.15 14.80 -11.01
CA LYS A 202 -11.34 14.26 -11.69
C LYS A 202 -11.39 12.75 -11.42
N PRO A 203 -12.40 12.24 -10.68
CA PRO A 203 -12.40 10.84 -10.24
C PRO A 203 -12.25 9.83 -11.38
N GLY A 204 -12.89 10.11 -12.53
CA GLY A 204 -12.82 9.27 -13.73
C GLY A 204 -11.39 9.03 -14.23
N ASN A 205 -10.49 10.00 -14.10
CA ASN A 205 -9.14 9.89 -14.65
C ASN A 205 -8.30 8.85 -13.89
N VAL A 206 -8.45 8.76 -12.57
CA VAL A 206 -7.72 7.75 -11.80
C VAL A 206 -8.46 6.41 -11.78
N ARG A 207 -9.80 6.44 -11.82
CA ARG A 207 -10.63 5.22 -11.85
C ARG A 207 -10.29 4.31 -13.04
N ILE A 208 -10.12 4.86 -14.24
CA ILE A 208 -9.83 4.06 -15.44
C ILE A 208 -8.46 3.36 -15.40
N LEU A 209 -7.55 3.83 -14.54
CA LEU A 209 -6.20 3.24 -14.41
C LEU A 209 -6.25 1.94 -13.59
N ALA A 210 -7.22 1.81 -12.67
CA ALA A 210 -7.42 0.59 -11.88
C ALA A 210 -7.83 -0.60 -12.76
N THR A 211 -7.52 -1.82 -12.32
CA THR A 211 -7.94 -3.05 -13.03
C THR A 211 -9.44 -3.28 -12.94
N LYS A 212 -10.07 -2.86 -11.83
CA LYS A 212 -11.51 -2.94 -11.60
C LYS A 212 -11.98 -1.67 -10.93
N ASP A 213 -13.25 -1.33 -11.13
CA ASP A 213 -13.88 -0.20 -10.44
C ASP A 213 -13.77 -0.30 -8.91
N ALA A 214 -13.91 -1.51 -8.35
CA ALA A 214 -13.76 -1.74 -6.92
C ALA A 214 -12.33 -1.56 -6.39
N TYR A 215 -11.32 -1.47 -7.25
CA TYR A 215 -9.90 -1.26 -6.89
C TYR A 215 -9.47 0.21 -6.98
N TYR A 216 -10.45 1.10 -7.10
CA TYR A 216 -10.27 2.54 -7.07
C TYR A 216 -10.78 3.11 -5.74
N ALA A 217 -9.98 3.99 -5.14
CA ALA A 217 -10.40 4.81 -4.01
C ALA A 217 -10.10 6.29 -4.27
N PHE A 218 -10.98 7.17 -3.80
CA PHE A 218 -10.81 8.60 -3.90
C PHE A 218 -11.32 9.38 -2.71
N ASN A 219 -10.49 10.28 -2.19
CA ASN A 219 -10.92 11.21 -1.14
C ASN A 219 -10.56 12.65 -1.48
N GLN A 220 -11.49 13.57 -1.26
CA GLN A 220 -11.23 14.99 -1.41
C GLN A 220 -10.31 15.51 -0.29
N ASP A 221 -10.43 14.94 0.91
CA ASP A 221 -9.63 15.29 2.09
C ASP A 221 -8.59 14.21 2.41
N TRP A 222 -7.34 14.65 2.42
CA TRP A 222 -6.16 13.88 2.77
C TRP A 222 -6.20 13.36 4.20
N SER A 223 -6.74 14.17 5.13
CA SER A 223 -6.86 13.82 6.54
C SER A 223 -7.80 12.65 6.71
N ASP A 224 -8.94 12.67 6.01
CA ASP A 224 -9.94 11.62 6.06
C ASP A 224 -9.39 10.30 5.47
N MET A 225 -8.63 10.34 4.38
CA MET A 225 -7.99 9.13 3.83
C MET A 225 -7.02 8.46 4.81
N VAL A 226 -6.15 9.26 5.45
CA VAL A 226 -5.18 8.76 6.44
C VAL A 226 -5.91 8.27 7.70
N MET A 227 -6.96 8.96 8.14
CA MET A 227 -7.76 8.56 9.29
C MET A 227 -8.54 7.28 9.02
N LYS A 228 -9.21 7.16 7.86
CA LYS A 228 -9.87 5.92 7.42
C LYS A 228 -8.90 4.75 7.37
N THR A 229 -7.68 4.97 6.90
CA THR A 229 -6.62 3.95 6.90
C THR A 229 -6.21 3.55 8.33
N LYS A 230 -6.23 4.47 9.29
CA LYS A 230 -6.01 4.12 10.72
C LYS A 230 -7.22 3.40 11.32
N PHE A 231 -8.44 3.74 10.93
CA PHE A 231 -9.66 3.09 11.42
C PHE A 231 -9.87 1.68 10.84
N THR A 232 -9.54 1.47 9.56
CA THR A 232 -9.42 0.11 9.01
C THR A 232 -8.32 -0.66 9.74
N SER A 233 -7.20 -0.02 10.10
CA SER A 233 -6.13 -0.61 10.92
C SER A 233 -6.65 -1.06 12.28
N PHE A 234 -7.52 -0.28 12.90
CA PHE A 234 -8.13 -0.63 14.17
C PHE A 234 -9.15 -1.78 14.04
N SER A 235 -9.97 -1.75 12.99
CA SER A 235 -11.01 -2.76 12.75
C SER A 235 -10.42 -4.11 12.34
N ILE A 236 -9.43 -4.09 11.46
CA ILE A 236 -8.65 -5.27 11.02
C ILE A 236 -7.65 -5.68 12.11
N GLY A 237 -7.07 -4.71 12.83
CA GLY A 237 -6.05 -4.92 13.87
C GLY A 237 -6.56 -5.61 15.12
N LYS A 238 -7.87 -5.58 15.42
CA LYS A 238 -8.45 -6.48 16.44
C LYS A 238 -8.25 -7.97 16.11
N LEU A 239 -7.97 -8.31 14.84
CA LEU A 239 -7.63 -9.67 14.40
C LEU A 239 -6.12 -9.96 14.40
N PHE A 240 -5.25 -8.93 14.27
CA PHE A 240 -3.81 -9.11 14.04
C PHE A 240 -2.89 -8.70 15.20
N TYR A 241 -3.42 -8.06 16.26
CA TYR A 241 -2.61 -7.46 17.34
C TYR A 241 -1.78 -8.45 18.18
N PHE A 242 -1.90 -9.76 17.97
CA PHE A 242 -1.16 -10.75 18.75
C PHE A 242 0.20 -11.17 18.16
N ILE A 243 0.59 -10.76 16.93
CA ILE A 243 1.68 -11.48 16.22
C ILE A 243 2.88 -10.62 15.77
N TYR A 244 2.75 -9.30 15.52
CA TYR A 244 3.87 -8.51 14.95
C TYR A 244 4.12 -7.16 15.64
N PRO A 245 5.10 -7.06 16.55
CA PRO A 245 5.51 -5.75 17.09
C PRO A 245 6.17 -4.90 16.00
N THR A 246 5.60 -3.73 15.72
CA THR A 246 5.97 -2.79 14.64
C THR A 246 7.31 -2.08 14.81
N ARG A 247 8.19 -2.50 15.75
CA ARG A 247 9.43 -1.78 16.07
C ARG A 247 10.64 -2.61 16.48
N LEU A 248 10.60 -3.93 16.36
CA LEU A 248 11.75 -4.76 16.76
C LEU A 248 12.44 -5.36 15.54
N CYS A 249 13.43 -4.64 15.01
CA CYS A 249 14.42 -5.19 14.10
C CYS A 249 15.39 -6.05 14.91
N PHE A 250 15.06 -7.33 15.11
CA PHE A 250 16.01 -8.30 15.62
C PHE A 250 16.84 -8.87 14.47
N GLY A 251 18.12 -9.15 14.73
CA GLY A 251 19.03 -9.75 13.77
C GLY A 251 18.51 -11.08 13.21
N TYR A 252 18.93 -11.38 11.98
CA TYR A 252 18.51 -12.49 11.11
C TYR A 252 18.32 -13.85 11.81
N ASN A 253 19.03 -14.12 12.90
CA ASN A 253 19.03 -15.42 13.59
C ASN A 253 17.82 -15.65 14.53
N ALA A 254 16.93 -14.67 14.75
CA ALA A 254 15.78 -14.83 15.64
C ALA A 254 14.46 -15.23 14.93
N PHE A 255 14.45 -15.31 13.59
CA PHE A 255 13.23 -15.55 12.81
C PHE A 255 12.90 -17.06 12.70
N GLU A 256 13.91 -17.94 12.63
CA GLU A 256 13.72 -19.40 12.56
C GLU A 256 13.03 -19.99 13.80
N SER A 257 13.22 -19.38 14.97
CA SER A 257 12.62 -19.87 16.22
C SER A 257 11.13 -19.52 16.38
N ARG A 258 10.59 -18.58 15.58
CA ARG A 258 9.20 -18.11 15.72
C ARG A 258 8.23 -18.66 14.68
N ALA A 259 8.73 -19.09 13.51
CA ALA A 259 7.92 -19.84 12.56
C ALA A 259 7.47 -21.20 13.12
N ARG A 260 8.30 -21.85 13.95
CA ARG A 260 7.95 -23.14 14.60
C ARG A 260 6.92 -23.03 15.74
N LEU A 261 6.70 -21.84 16.29
CA LEU A 261 5.66 -21.62 17.32
C LEU A 261 4.24 -21.64 16.71
N PHE A 262 4.10 -21.48 15.39
CA PHE A 262 2.82 -21.55 14.69
C PHE A 262 2.30 -23.00 14.54
N GLU A 263 3.21 -24.00 14.48
CA GLU A 263 2.83 -25.42 14.46
C GLU A 263 2.43 -25.95 15.85
N TYR A 264 2.98 -25.38 16.93
CA TYR A 264 2.73 -25.86 18.30
C TYR A 264 1.39 -25.39 18.90
N LEU A 265 0.77 -24.33 18.34
CA LEU A 265 -0.49 -23.77 18.84
C LEU A 265 -1.75 -24.35 18.17
N HIS A 266 -1.58 -25.29 17.22
CA HIS A 266 -2.69 -26.01 16.58
C HIS A 266 -2.83 -27.48 17.03
N THR A 267 -2.17 -27.87 18.13
CA THR A 267 -2.24 -29.25 18.68
C THR A 267 -2.95 -29.40 20.03
N PHE A 268 -3.72 -28.41 20.48
CA PHE A 268 -4.65 -28.55 21.61
C PHE A 268 -5.96 -27.81 21.39
#